data_AF-A0A1V4A605-F1
#
_entry.id   AF-A0A1V4A605-F1
#
_cell.length_a   1.000
_cell.length_b   1.000
_cell.length_c   1.000
_cell.angle_alpha   90.00
_cell.angle_beta   90.00
_cell.angle_gamma   90.00
#
_symmetry.space_group_name_H-M   'P 1'
#
loop_
_entity.id
_entity.type
_entity.pdbx_description
1 polymer ?
#
loop_
_entity_poly.entity_id
_entity_poly.type
_entity_poly.pdbx_seq_one_letter_code
_entity_poly.pdbx_strand_id
1 'polypeptide(L)'
;MKLRDTPQPLYQLLVLSCLLSARIRASVAAARALFDDGMRTPRGMVEATWQQRVDALGKGHYRRYDERTATQLGEGAQQLLDDHKGDLRRLRKAADGNLDTLRTELRQTPGLGPAGADIFLREAQAVWPETAPYLDGKAVRGAEELGLPTAPGKLAHLAGEGGPAVLAAALVRAALDKHVVDDVLERA
;
A
#
# COMPACT_ATOMS: atom_id res chain seq x y z
N MET A 1 -7.48 -10.50 2.56
CA MET A 1 -7.63 -9.59 3.71
C MET A 1 -8.72 -8.59 3.37
N LYS A 2 -9.63 -8.29 4.32
CA LYS A 2 -10.60 -7.19 4.19
C LYS A 2 -10.05 -5.98 4.94
N LEU A 3 -9.85 -4.85 4.25
CA LEU A 3 -9.37 -3.62 4.88
C LEU A 3 -10.44 -3.06 5.81
N ARG A 4 -10.04 -2.61 7.00
CA ARG A 4 -10.87 -1.97 8.03
C ARG A 4 -10.02 -0.93 8.76
N ASP A 5 -10.63 0.13 9.30
CA ASP A 5 -9.92 1.14 10.12
C ASP A 5 -9.55 0.61 11.52
N THR A 6 -8.72 -0.43 11.53
CA THR A 6 -8.22 -1.13 12.72
C THR A 6 -6.72 -1.41 12.56
N PRO A 7 -5.95 -1.54 13.66
CA PRO A 7 -4.49 -1.55 13.58
C PRO A 7 -3.93 -2.67 12.70
N GLN A 8 -4.45 -3.90 12.85
CA GLN A 8 -3.93 -5.07 12.16
C GLN A 8 -4.11 -5.00 10.63
N PRO A 9 -5.31 -4.79 10.05
CA PRO A 9 -5.47 -4.65 8.60
C PRO A 9 -4.65 -3.50 7.99
N LEU A 10 -4.51 -2.37 8.69
CA LEU A 10 -3.67 -1.26 8.23
C LEU A 10 -2.18 -1.64 8.24
N TYR A 11 -1.72 -2.34 9.27
CA TYR A 11 -0.35 -2.84 9.30
C TYR A 11 -0.08 -3.85 8.18
N GLN A 12 -1.01 -4.76 7.91
CA GLN A 12 -0.90 -5.69 6.79
C GLN A 12 -0.85 -4.96 5.44
N LEU A 13 -1.59 -3.85 5.29
CA LEU A 13 -1.49 -2.97 4.12
C LEU A 13 -0.10 -2.31 4.02
N LEU A 14 0.48 -1.85 5.14
CA LEU A 14 1.84 -1.30 5.18
C LEU A 14 2.87 -2.34 4.71
N VAL A 15 2.83 -3.57 5.26
CA VAL A 15 3.74 -4.66 4.86
C VAL A 15 3.63 -4.97 3.37
N LEU A 16 2.40 -5.09 2.85
CA LEU A 16 2.18 -5.30 1.42
C LEU A 16 2.73 -4.14 0.58
N SER A 17 2.58 -2.90 1.04
CA SER A 17 3.07 -1.71 0.36
C SER A 17 4.61 -1.65 0.32
N CYS A 18 5.29 -2.07 1.40
CA CYS A 18 6.75 -2.22 1.42
C CYS A 18 7.22 -3.22 0.35
N LEU A 19 6.58 -4.40 0.27
CA LEU A 19 6.95 -5.43 -0.70
C LEU A 19 6.71 -4.99 -2.14
N LEU A 20 5.56 -4.36 -2.41
CA LEU A 20 5.22 -3.84 -3.73
C LEU A 20 6.13 -2.67 -4.16
N SER A 21 6.72 -1.93 -3.21
CA SER A 21 7.66 -0.84 -3.49
C SER A 21 8.90 -1.34 -4.25
N ALA A 22 9.31 -2.60 -4.06
CA ALA A 22 10.42 -3.22 -4.78
C ALA A 22 10.05 -3.72 -6.19
N ARG A 23 8.77 -3.63 -6.59
CA ARG A 23 8.23 -4.07 -7.90
C ARG A 23 8.47 -5.54 -8.21
N ILE A 24 8.43 -6.40 -7.19
CA ILE A 24 8.57 -7.85 -7.35
C ILE A 24 7.20 -8.51 -7.52
N ARG A 25 7.05 -9.37 -8.52
CA ARG A 25 5.78 -10.08 -8.82
C ARG A 25 5.27 -10.91 -7.64
N ALA A 26 6.19 -11.46 -6.86
CA ALA A 26 5.93 -12.33 -5.72
C ALA A 26 5.40 -11.60 -4.45
N SER A 27 5.29 -10.27 -4.47
CA SER A 27 4.96 -9.46 -3.28
C SER A 27 3.68 -9.89 -2.56
N VAL A 28 2.63 -10.24 -3.31
CA VAL A 28 1.34 -10.67 -2.73
C VAL A 28 1.46 -12.04 -2.07
N ALA A 29 2.16 -12.98 -2.70
CA ALA A 29 2.39 -14.31 -2.14
C ALA A 29 3.27 -14.23 -0.88
N ALA A 30 4.30 -13.38 -0.90
CA ALA A 30 5.17 -13.11 0.24
C ALA A 30 4.43 -12.47 1.42
N ALA A 31 3.58 -11.47 1.17
CA ALA A 31 2.74 -10.88 2.22
C ALA A 31 1.83 -11.94 2.86
N ARG A 32 1.19 -12.80 2.05
CA ARG A 32 0.35 -13.90 2.56
C ARG A 32 1.16 -14.87 3.41
N ALA A 33 2.32 -15.32 2.95
CA ALA A 33 3.18 -16.22 3.69
C ALA A 33 3.62 -15.64 5.05
N LEU A 34 4.02 -14.36 5.10
CA LEU A 34 4.32 -13.66 6.35
C LEU A 34 3.12 -13.68 7.31
N PHE A 35 1.92 -13.39 6.79
CA PHE A 35 0.71 -13.37 7.59
C PHE A 35 0.30 -14.75 8.07
N ASP A 36 0.47 -15.79 7.27
CA ASP A 36 0.16 -17.16 7.64
C ASP A 36 1.12 -17.67 8.72
N ASP A 37 2.36 -17.18 8.73
CA ASP A 37 3.35 -17.41 9.79
C ASP A 37 3.19 -16.46 11.01
N GLY A 38 2.04 -15.77 11.14
CA GLY A 38 1.68 -15.00 12.34
C GLY A 38 2.14 -13.54 12.37
N MET A 39 2.89 -13.06 11.38
CA MET A 39 3.43 -11.69 11.31
C MET A 39 2.40 -10.68 10.80
N ARG A 40 1.18 -10.73 11.34
CA ARG A 40 0.03 -9.89 10.95
C ARG A 40 -0.02 -8.55 11.68
N THR A 41 0.77 -8.38 12.72
CA THR A 41 0.82 -7.18 13.56
C THR A 41 2.27 -6.73 13.75
N PRO A 42 2.52 -5.47 14.16
CA PRO A 42 3.88 -5.01 14.47
C PRO A 42 4.55 -5.89 15.54
N ARG A 43 3.79 -6.24 16.59
CA ARG A 43 4.26 -7.14 17.65
C ARG A 43 4.65 -8.52 17.11
N GLY A 44 3.78 -9.16 16.33
CA GLY A 44 4.08 -10.46 15.74
C GLY A 44 5.27 -10.42 14.77
N MET A 45 5.46 -9.29 14.06
CA MET A 45 6.64 -9.10 13.21
C MET A 45 7.93 -8.94 14.01
N VAL A 46 7.91 -8.23 15.15
CA VAL A 46 9.08 -8.07 16.03
C VAL A 46 9.43 -9.36 16.77
N GLU A 47 8.42 -10.10 17.24
CA GLU A 47 8.60 -11.37 17.94
C GLU A 47 9.13 -12.48 17.04
N ALA A 48 8.87 -12.40 15.73
CA ALA A 48 9.47 -13.31 14.75
C ALA A 48 10.98 -13.07 14.63
N THR A 49 11.75 -14.16 14.64
CA THR A 49 13.19 -14.09 14.39
C THR A 49 13.47 -13.60 12.97
N TRP A 50 14.68 -13.10 12.75
CA TRP A 50 15.12 -12.75 11.40
C TRP A 50 14.99 -13.93 10.42
N GLN A 51 15.40 -15.13 10.83
CA GLN A 51 15.30 -16.32 9.97
C GLN A 51 13.84 -16.68 9.64
N GLN A 52 12.92 -16.58 10.61
CA GLN A 52 11.49 -16.82 10.35
C GLN A 52 10.91 -15.85 9.31
N ARG A 53 11.32 -14.58 9.35
CA ARG A 53 10.94 -13.58 8.34
C ARG A 53 11.50 -13.95 6.96
N VAL A 54 12.77 -14.35 6.87
CA VAL A 54 13.40 -14.80 5.62
C VAL A 54 12.70 -16.04 5.06
N ASP A 55 12.43 -17.04 5.89
CA ASP A 55 11.77 -18.28 5.48
C ASP A 55 10.36 -18.01 4.93
N ALA A 56 9.59 -17.14 5.59
CA ALA A 56 8.26 -16.74 5.12
C ALA A 56 8.31 -16.01 3.77
N LEU A 57 9.25 -15.08 3.58
CA LEU A 57 9.49 -14.42 2.29
C LEU A 57 9.86 -15.45 1.21
N GLY A 58 10.69 -16.44 1.57
CA GLY A 58 11.08 -17.55 0.70
C GLY A 58 9.92 -18.44 0.28
N LYS A 59 8.99 -18.77 1.19
CA LYS A 59 7.73 -19.49 0.90
C LYS A 59 6.88 -18.74 -0.13
N GLY A 60 6.87 -17.41 -0.05
CA GLY A 60 6.21 -16.55 -1.02
C GLY A 60 7.00 -16.30 -2.30
N HIS A 61 8.13 -16.98 -2.53
CA HIS A 61 9.04 -16.80 -3.67
C HIS A 61 9.72 -15.42 -3.78
N TYR A 62 9.85 -14.68 -2.67
CA TYR A 62 10.52 -13.38 -2.62
C TYR A 62 12.01 -13.53 -2.27
N ARG A 63 12.80 -14.20 -3.12
CA ARG A 63 14.19 -14.59 -2.77
C ARG A 63 15.29 -13.58 -3.06
N ARG A 64 15.04 -12.58 -3.91
CA ARG A 64 16.10 -11.67 -4.37
C ARG A 64 16.56 -10.70 -3.27
N TYR A 65 15.66 -10.34 -2.37
CA TYR A 65 15.86 -9.32 -1.35
C TYR A 65 15.28 -9.73 0.01
N ASP A 66 15.03 -11.03 0.23
CA ASP A 66 14.43 -11.56 1.46
C ASP A 66 15.20 -11.13 2.70
N GLU A 67 16.51 -11.32 2.75
CA GLU A 67 17.34 -10.97 3.90
C GLU A 67 17.22 -9.49 4.29
N ARG A 68 17.42 -8.59 3.31
CA ARG A 68 17.28 -7.14 3.52
C ARG A 68 15.85 -6.78 3.91
N THR A 69 14.86 -7.39 3.27
CA THR A 69 13.44 -7.09 3.52
C THR A 69 13.02 -7.60 4.89
N ALA A 70 13.53 -8.75 5.34
CA ALA A 70 13.29 -9.29 6.68
C ALA A 70 13.80 -8.33 7.76
N THR A 71 15.00 -7.77 7.57
CA THR A 71 15.54 -6.73 8.46
C THR A 71 14.65 -5.49 8.45
N GLN A 72 14.32 -4.94 7.28
CA GLN A 72 13.49 -3.74 7.15
C GLN A 72 12.10 -3.90 7.76
N LEU A 73 11.45 -5.06 7.57
CA LEU A 73 10.15 -5.33 8.17
C LEU A 73 10.23 -5.41 9.70
N GLY A 74 11.29 -6.00 10.24
CA GLY A 74 11.53 -6.01 11.69
C GLY A 74 11.75 -4.62 12.28
N GLU A 75 12.64 -3.84 11.66
CA GLU A 75 12.94 -2.47 12.07
C GLU A 75 11.71 -1.55 11.96
N GLY A 76 10.96 -1.62 10.86
CA GLY A 76 9.75 -0.82 10.67
C GLY A 76 8.63 -1.19 11.62
N ALA A 77 8.50 -2.47 11.98
CA ALA A 77 7.55 -2.91 13.00
C ALA A 77 7.93 -2.37 14.38
N GLN A 78 9.22 -2.41 14.72
CA GLN A 78 9.74 -1.86 15.98
C GLN A 78 9.52 -0.34 16.06
N GLN A 79 9.88 0.40 15.00
CA GLN A 79 9.65 1.84 14.92
C GLN A 79 8.17 2.19 15.11
N LEU A 80 7.27 1.49 14.43
CA LEU A 80 5.83 1.72 14.56
C LEU A 80 5.32 1.43 15.99
N LEU A 81 5.89 0.45 16.68
CA LEU A 81 5.60 0.18 18.10
C LEU A 81 6.08 1.31 19.00
N ASP A 82 7.27 1.84 18.76
CA ASP A 82 7.87 2.86 19.61
C ASP A 82 7.14 4.20 19.45
N ASP A 83 7.02 4.67 18.22
CA ASP A 83 6.53 6.00 17.87
C ASP A 83 5.00 6.10 17.93
N HIS A 84 4.32 4.99 17.58
CA HIS A 84 2.87 4.99 17.39
C HIS A 84 2.16 3.81 18.07
N LYS A 85 2.82 3.12 19.00
CA LYS A 85 2.24 1.99 19.76
C LYS A 85 1.62 0.91 18.86
N GLY A 86 2.18 0.73 17.67
CA GLY A 86 1.77 -0.27 16.70
C GLY A 86 0.53 0.10 15.88
N ASP A 87 0.12 1.37 15.88
CA ASP A 87 -1.15 1.81 15.29
C ASP A 87 -0.97 2.97 14.30
N LEU A 88 -1.09 2.66 13.01
CA LEU A 88 -1.00 3.63 11.90
C LEU A 88 -2.07 4.72 11.97
N ARG A 89 -3.16 4.52 12.71
CA ARG A 89 -4.18 5.56 12.93
C ARG A 89 -3.63 6.70 13.80
N ARG A 90 -2.65 6.42 14.65
CA ARG A 90 -1.93 7.45 15.42
C ARG A 90 -0.98 8.24 14.54
N LEU A 91 -0.29 7.59 13.61
CA LEU A 91 0.50 8.26 12.57
C LEU A 91 -0.39 9.19 11.73
N ARG A 92 -1.54 8.68 11.25
CA ARG A 92 -2.57 9.51 10.58
C ARG A 92 -2.99 10.70 11.43
N LYS A 93 -3.32 10.48 12.70
CA LYS A 93 -3.77 11.54 13.61
C LYS A 93 -2.67 12.60 13.83
N ALA A 94 -1.42 12.19 13.93
CA ALA A 94 -0.29 13.09 14.10
C ALA A 94 -0.05 13.98 12.86
N ALA A 95 -0.39 13.48 11.66
CA ALA A 95 -0.34 14.26 10.44
C ALA A 95 -1.47 15.31 10.31
N ASP A 96 -2.50 15.26 11.17
CA ASP A 96 -3.58 16.26 11.28
C ASP A 96 -4.21 16.68 9.93
N GLY A 97 -4.52 15.68 9.10
CA GLY A 97 -5.12 15.90 7.77
C GLY A 97 -4.14 16.38 6.69
N ASN A 98 -2.87 16.65 7.02
CA ASN A 98 -1.85 16.98 6.04
C ASN A 98 -1.34 15.71 5.33
N LEU A 99 -1.76 15.54 4.06
CA LEU A 99 -1.38 14.39 3.24
C LEU A 99 0.11 14.31 2.94
N ASP A 100 0.79 15.45 2.74
CA ASP A 100 2.23 15.47 2.46
C ASP A 100 3.04 15.07 3.70
N THR A 101 2.60 15.51 4.88
CA THR A 101 3.15 15.04 6.16
C THR A 101 2.90 13.54 6.32
N LEU A 102 1.66 13.08 6.17
CA LEU A 102 1.32 11.65 6.28
C LEU A 102 2.16 10.79 5.33
N ARG A 103 2.33 11.23 4.08
CA ARG A 103 3.17 10.57 3.08
C ARG A 103 4.64 10.55 3.48
N THR A 104 5.15 11.65 4.04
CA THR A 104 6.55 11.78 4.49
C THR A 104 6.83 10.89 5.71
N GLU A 105 5.90 10.85 6.66
CA GLU A 105 5.98 10.00 7.85
C GLU A 105 5.91 8.51 7.49
N LEU A 106 4.99 8.11 6.60
CA LEU A 106 4.93 6.74 6.10
C LEU A 106 6.28 6.28 5.53
N ARG A 107 6.95 7.15 4.76
CA ARG A 107 8.25 6.88 4.14
C ARG A 107 9.41 6.77 5.12
N GLN A 108 9.22 7.11 6.39
CA GLN A 108 10.21 6.80 7.43
C GLN A 108 10.25 5.30 7.74
N THR A 109 9.20 4.55 7.38
CA THR A 109 9.19 3.09 7.49
C THR A 109 10.28 2.47 6.60
N PRO A 110 11.23 1.69 7.17
CA PRO A 110 12.26 1.00 6.39
C PRO A 110 11.67 0.16 5.26
N GLY A 111 12.22 0.33 4.06
CA GLY A 111 11.74 -0.37 2.85
C GLY A 111 10.52 0.24 2.18
N LEU A 112 9.86 1.26 2.77
CA LEU A 112 8.76 1.97 2.14
C LEU A 112 9.25 3.15 1.29
N GLY A 113 9.44 2.91 -0.01
CA GLY A 113 9.76 3.96 -0.97
C GLY A 113 8.56 4.84 -1.35
N PRO A 114 8.76 5.88 -2.19
CA PRO A 114 7.69 6.77 -2.64
C PRO A 114 6.51 6.02 -3.27
N ALA A 115 6.78 4.98 -4.08
CA ALA A 115 5.75 4.16 -4.69
C ALA A 115 4.98 3.29 -3.68
N GLY A 116 5.66 2.80 -2.63
CA GLY A 116 5.01 2.09 -1.54
C GLY A 116 4.05 2.99 -0.75
N ALA A 117 4.48 4.22 -0.43
CA ALA A 117 3.62 5.19 0.23
C ALA A 117 2.39 5.57 -0.62
N ASP A 118 2.57 5.71 -1.94
CA ASP A 118 1.48 5.94 -2.88
C ASP A 118 0.47 4.78 -2.90
N ILE A 119 0.97 3.54 -2.90
CA ILE A 119 0.12 2.34 -2.81
C ILE A 119 -0.66 2.36 -1.49
N PHE A 120 0.02 2.59 -0.37
CA PHE A 120 -0.62 2.61 0.94
C PHE A 120 -1.76 3.64 0.99
N LEU A 121 -1.48 4.90 0.61
CA LEU A 121 -2.45 5.99 0.66
C LEU A 121 -3.62 5.75 -0.28
N ARG A 122 -3.36 5.22 -1.48
CA ARG A 122 -4.41 4.91 -2.45
C ARG A 122 -5.41 3.90 -1.88
N GLU A 123 -4.92 2.81 -1.29
CA GLU A 123 -5.80 1.77 -0.71
C GLU A 123 -6.45 2.23 0.60
N ALA A 124 -5.74 3.04 1.41
CA ALA A 124 -6.24 3.54 2.68
C ALA A 124 -7.48 4.42 2.54
N GLN A 125 -7.68 5.11 1.40
CA GLN A 125 -8.90 5.89 1.11
C GLN A 125 -10.21 5.13 1.37
N ALA A 126 -10.22 3.80 1.22
CA ALA A 126 -11.40 2.98 1.46
C ALA A 126 -11.84 2.97 2.93
N VAL A 127 -10.95 3.33 3.86
CA VAL A 127 -11.22 3.37 5.30
C VAL A 127 -10.85 4.71 5.95
N TRP A 128 -10.08 5.55 5.25
CA TRP A 128 -9.69 6.91 5.60
C TRP A 128 -10.22 7.88 4.51
N PRO A 129 -11.54 8.13 4.44
CA PRO A 129 -12.14 8.93 3.37
C PRO A 129 -11.59 10.37 3.29
N GLU A 130 -11.04 10.90 4.39
CA GLU A 130 -10.37 12.20 4.42
C GLU A 130 -9.09 12.26 3.59
N THR A 131 -8.51 11.12 3.21
CA THR A 131 -7.37 11.10 2.27
C THR A 131 -7.82 11.11 0.82
N ALA A 132 -9.12 11.03 0.56
CA ALA A 132 -9.67 11.03 -0.79
C ALA A 132 -9.93 12.47 -1.30
N PRO A 133 -9.76 12.71 -2.62
CA PRO A 133 -9.18 11.81 -3.60
C PRO A 133 -7.65 11.78 -3.54
N TYR A 134 -7.06 10.60 -3.42
CA TYR A 134 -5.63 10.35 -3.60
C TYR A 134 -5.39 9.64 -4.92
N LEU A 135 -4.80 10.36 -5.87
CA LEU A 135 -4.48 9.88 -7.20
C LEU A 135 -2.97 10.02 -7.39
N ASP A 136 -2.26 8.91 -7.22
CA ASP A 136 -0.82 8.88 -7.42
C ASP A 136 -0.47 8.98 -8.90
N GLY A 137 0.81 9.23 -9.21
CA GLY A 137 1.25 9.41 -10.60
C GLY A 137 0.90 8.22 -11.51
N LYS A 138 0.72 7.03 -10.94
CA LYS A 138 0.29 5.84 -11.67
C LYS A 138 -1.20 5.86 -12.02
N ALA A 139 -2.06 6.29 -11.10
CA ALA A 139 -3.47 6.53 -11.40
C ALA A 139 -3.62 7.65 -12.44
N VAL A 140 -2.86 8.75 -12.32
CA VAL A 140 -2.88 9.84 -13.30
C VAL A 140 -2.49 9.34 -14.70
N ARG A 141 -1.42 8.54 -14.81
CA ARG A 141 -1.04 7.93 -16.09
C ARG A 141 -2.15 7.06 -16.69
N GLY A 142 -2.85 6.28 -15.87
CA GLY A 142 -3.97 5.47 -16.34
C GLY A 142 -5.13 6.32 -16.85
N ALA A 143 -5.37 7.48 -16.23
CA ALA A 143 -6.34 8.45 -16.73
C ALA A 143 -5.91 9.00 -18.10
N GLU A 144 -4.63 9.34 -18.28
CA GLU A 144 -4.08 9.79 -19.57
C GLU A 144 -4.25 8.74 -20.67
N GLU A 145 -3.94 7.47 -20.38
CA GLU A 145 -4.07 6.36 -21.33
C GLU A 145 -5.53 6.10 -21.72
N LEU A 146 -6.48 6.43 -20.85
CA LEU A 146 -7.93 6.37 -21.11
C LEU A 146 -8.51 7.67 -21.68
N GLY A 147 -7.70 8.70 -21.94
CA GLY A 147 -8.17 10.01 -22.42
C GLY A 147 -9.00 10.79 -21.38
N LEU A 148 -8.91 10.45 -20.11
CA LEU A 148 -9.62 11.10 -19.02
C LEU A 148 -8.88 12.37 -18.52
N PRO A 149 -9.58 13.33 -17.89
CA PRO A 149 -8.94 14.45 -17.23
C PRO A 149 -7.93 13.98 -16.18
N THR A 150 -6.82 14.68 -16.00
CA THR A 150 -5.78 14.32 -14.99
C THR A 150 -5.87 15.13 -13.70
N ALA A 151 -6.68 16.19 -13.69
CA ALA A 151 -6.86 17.03 -12.52
C ALA A 151 -7.61 16.26 -11.41
N PRO A 152 -7.09 16.19 -10.16
CA PRO A 152 -7.66 15.34 -9.12
C PRO A 152 -9.14 15.59 -8.83
N GLY A 153 -9.57 16.86 -8.80
CA GLY A 153 -10.98 17.20 -8.62
C GLY A 153 -11.86 16.68 -9.75
N LYS A 154 -11.40 16.75 -11.01
CA LYS A 154 -12.16 16.25 -12.17
C LYS A 154 -12.25 14.72 -12.16
N LEU A 155 -11.16 14.04 -11.79
CA LEU A 155 -11.16 12.59 -11.63
C LEU A 155 -12.07 12.14 -10.49
N ALA A 156 -12.08 12.84 -9.36
CA ALA A 156 -12.95 12.50 -8.24
C ALA A 156 -14.44 12.50 -8.61
N HIS A 157 -14.87 13.37 -9.52
CA HIS A 157 -16.25 13.37 -10.03
C HIS A 157 -16.61 12.13 -10.85
N LEU A 158 -15.62 11.41 -11.41
CA LEU A 158 -15.83 10.18 -12.18
C LEU A 158 -15.95 8.93 -11.30
N ALA A 159 -15.76 9.06 -9.98
CA ALA A 159 -15.69 7.92 -9.08
C ALA A 159 -17.02 7.15 -8.93
N GLY A 160 -18.16 7.78 -9.27
CA GLY A 160 -19.48 7.17 -9.19
C GLY A 160 -19.79 6.55 -7.82
N GLU A 161 -20.63 5.51 -7.82
CA GLU A 161 -21.01 4.78 -6.59
C GLU A 161 -19.87 3.95 -5.99
N GLY A 162 -18.85 3.61 -6.79
CA GLY A 162 -17.67 2.86 -6.33
C GLY A 162 -16.71 3.68 -5.45
N GLY A 163 -16.77 5.01 -5.56
CA GLY A 163 -15.98 5.93 -4.76
C GLY A 163 -14.49 6.05 -5.19
N PRO A 164 -13.77 7.05 -4.64
CA PRO A 164 -12.45 7.44 -5.15
C PRO A 164 -11.38 6.34 -5.09
N ALA A 165 -11.45 5.46 -4.07
CA ALA A 165 -10.52 4.34 -3.94
C ALA A 165 -10.64 3.34 -5.10
N VAL A 166 -11.88 3.01 -5.51
CA VAL A 166 -12.14 2.07 -6.61
C VAL A 166 -11.69 2.67 -7.94
N LEU A 167 -11.99 3.96 -8.16
CA LEU A 167 -11.52 4.68 -9.34
C LEU A 167 -9.98 4.68 -9.41
N ALA A 168 -9.30 5.06 -8.33
CA ALA A 168 -7.85 5.10 -8.30
C ALA A 168 -7.23 3.72 -8.61
N ALA A 169 -7.80 2.65 -8.07
CA ALA A 169 -7.38 1.28 -8.36
C ALA A 169 -7.63 0.88 -9.82
N ALA A 170 -8.76 1.29 -10.42
CA ALA A 170 -9.07 1.03 -11.82
C ALA A 170 -8.09 1.74 -12.77
N LEU A 171 -7.80 3.02 -12.52
CA LEU A 171 -6.83 3.79 -13.28
C LEU A 171 -5.42 3.16 -13.21
N VAL A 172 -5.01 2.69 -12.04
CA VAL A 172 -3.72 1.99 -11.91
C VAL A 172 -3.67 0.68 -12.71
N ARG A 173 -4.79 -0.03 -12.85
CA ARG A 173 -4.86 -1.23 -13.70
C ARG A 173 -4.76 -0.87 -15.17
N ALA A 174 -5.44 0.19 -15.61
CA ALA A 174 -5.30 0.71 -16.97
C ALA A 174 -3.82 1.05 -17.28
N ALA A 175 -3.13 1.74 -16.38
CA ALA A 175 -1.71 2.07 -16.52
C ALA A 175 -0.74 0.86 -16.51
N LEU A 176 -1.22 -0.33 -16.12
CA LEU A 176 -0.42 -1.55 -16.01
C LEU A 176 -0.70 -2.56 -17.11
N ASP A 177 -1.88 -2.49 -17.71
CA ASP A 177 -2.38 -3.47 -18.67
C ASP A 177 -3.07 -2.78 -19.85
N LYS A 178 -2.42 -2.85 -21.01
CA LYS A 178 -2.94 -2.26 -22.25
C LYS A 178 -4.28 -2.88 -22.66
N HIS A 179 -4.53 -4.14 -22.35
CA HIS A 179 -5.80 -4.78 -22.68
C HIS A 179 -6.97 -4.19 -21.88
N VAL A 180 -6.72 -3.72 -20.65
CA VAL A 180 -7.74 -3.02 -19.85
C VAL A 180 -8.10 -1.68 -20.48
N VAL A 181 -7.14 -1.00 -21.10
CA VAL A 181 -7.38 0.28 -21.82
C VAL A 181 -8.23 0.03 -23.06
N ASP A 182 -7.85 -0.95 -23.88
CA ASP A 182 -8.58 -1.30 -25.11
C ASP A 182 -10.04 -1.70 -24.81
N ASP A 183 -10.27 -2.58 -23.83
CA ASP A 183 -11.61 -3.04 -23.44
C ASP A 183 -12.51 -1.90 -22.92
N VAL A 184 -11.94 -0.89 -22.26
CA VAL A 184 -12.70 0.26 -21.74
C VAL A 184 -13.05 1.22 -22.87
N LEU A 185 -12.12 1.48 -23.78
CA LEU A 185 -12.34 2.36 -24.93
C LEU A 185 -13.35 1.77 -25.92
N GLU A 186 -13.42 0.44 -26.08
CA GLU A 186 -14.42 -0.23 -26.91
C GLU A 186 -15.86 -0.17 -26.35
N ARG A 187 -16.00 0.10 -25.05
CA ARG A 187 -17.29 0.10 -24.34
C ARG A 187 -17.81 1.50 -23.98
N ALA A 188 -17.02 2.54 -24.21
CA ALA A 188 -17.34 3.94 -23.93
C ALA A 188 -18.10 4.61 -25.10
#